data_AF-A0A066TH89-F1
#
_entry.id   AF-A0A066TH89-F1
#
_cell.length_a   1.000
_cell.length_b   1.000
_cell.length_c   1.000
_cell.angle_alpha   90.00
_cell.angle_beta   90.00
_cell.angle_gamma   90.00
#
_symmetry.space_group_name_H-M   'P 1'
#
loop_
_entity.id
_entity.type
_entity.pdbx_description
1 polymer ?
#
loop_
_entity_poly.entity_id
_entity_poly.type
_entity_poly.pdbx_seq_one_letter_code
_entity_poly.pdbx_strand_id
1 'polypeptide(L)'
;MVGTDIDNKGIKVKYGFELKQWFVHRGTVADNYSNSLSWCSHIGYRLPKVRDLTNAVCAGLGSGSWCQGAVGATPSSSVNHYQRRIGAGFFTEWGNMNDYTHANFLYDHYWTTDTTGITQFLVASATGYVRDRSLDSMAYSVCTTS
;
A
#
# COMPACT_ATOMS: atom_id res chain seq x y z
N MET A 1 -0.69 -16.09 18.71
CA MET A 1 -0.47 -17.44 18.14
C MET A 1 0.46 -18.22 19.08
N VAL A 2 0.25 -19.52 19.31
CA VAL A 2 1.11 -20.34 20.18
C VAL A 2 1.67 -21.50 19.37
N GLY A 3 3.00 -21.63 19.31
CA GLY A 3 3.69 -22.78 18.75
C GLY A 3 4.17 -23.71 19.87
N THR A 4 4.08 -25.02 19.64
CA THR A 4 4.61 -26.04 20.55
C THR A 4 5.73 -26.78 19.82
N ASP A 5 6.88 -26.90 20.48
CA ASP A 5 8.04 -27.61 19.96
C ASP A 5 7.76 -29.13 19.82
N ILE A 6 8.20 -29.73 18.71
CA ILE A 6 7.91 -31.13 18.38
C ILE A 6 8.84 -32.10 19.12
N ASP A 7 9.99 -31.62 19.62
CA ASP A 7 11.02 -32.43 20.31
C ASP A 7 10.74 -32.58 21.82
N ASN A 8 9.50 -32.37 22.24
CA ASN A 8 8.91 -32.93 23.46
C ASN A 8 9.54 -32.47 24.80
N LYS A 9 9.62 -31.16 25.03
CA LYS A 9 9.79 -30.60 26.40
C LYS A 9 8.66 -29.67 26.86
N GLY A 10 7.54 -29.64 26.13
CA GLY A 10 6.38 -28.81 26.51
C GLY A 10 6.65 -27.30 26.49
N ILE A 11 7.72 -26.86 25.82
CA ILE A 11 8.04 -25.44 25.66
C ILE A 11 7.01 -24.82 24.71
N LYS A 12 6.28 -23.83 25.23
CA LYS A 12 5.27 -23.07 24.48
C LYS A 12 5.84 -21.72 24.10
N VAL A 13 5.97 -21.45 22.80
CA VAL A 13 6.36 -20.15 22.28
C VAL A 13 5.10 -19.35 21.96
N LYS A 14 4.99 -18.14 22.50
CA LYS A 14 3.86 -17.24 22.22
C LYS A 14 4.32 -16.11 21.32
N TYR A 15 3.61 -15.93 20.22
CA TYR A 15 3.77 -14.79 19.31
C TYR A 15 2.57 -13.84 19.50
N GLY A 16 2.88 -12.59 19.82
CA GLY A 16 1.94 -11.48 19.86
C GLY A 16 2.28 -10.46 18.76
N PHE A 17 1.25 -9.84 18.21
CA PHE A 17 1.39 -8.72 17.29
C PHE A 17 0.35 -7.66 17.66
N GLU A 18 0.64 -6.42 17.32
CA GLU A 18 -0.28 -5.30 17.50
C GLU A 18 -0.75 -4.85 16.11
N LEU A 19 -2.06 -4.72 15.96
CA LEU A 19 -2.65 -4.17 14.74
C LEU A 19 -2.52 -2.66 14.77
N LYS A 20 -1.72 -2.11 13.84
CA LYS A 20 -1.50 -0.66 13.73
C LYS A 20 -2.53 0.04 12.85
N GLN A 21 -2.99 -0.63 11.80
CA GLN A 21 -3.85 0.00 10.80
C GLN A 21 -4.64 -1.07 10.04
N TRP A 22 -5.86 -0.70 9.60
CA TRP A 22 -6.72 -1.56 8.79
C TRP A 22 -6.83 -1.03 7.36
N PHE A 23 -6.77 -1.93 6.39
CA PHE A 23 -6.93 -1.63 4.98
C PHE A 23 -8.10 -2.43 4.39
N VAL A 24 -8.93 -1.77 3.59
CA VAL A 24 -10.08 -2.37 2.91
C VAL A 24 -9.93 -2.17 1.42
N HIS A 25 -9.96 -3.26 0.66
CA HIS A 25 -9.84 -3.25 -0.80
C HIS A 25 -11.23 -3.32 -1.46
N ARG A 26 -11.46 -2.51 -2.50
CA ARG A 26 -12.74 -2.50 -3.25
C ARG A 26 -12.93 -3.68 -4.23
N GLY A 27 -12.01 -4.65 -4.23
CA GLY A 27 -12.03 -5.78 -5.16
C GLY A 27 -11.63 -5.35 -6.58
N THR A 28 -12.23 -5.95 -7.60
CA THR A 28 -11.84 -5.74 -9.01
C THR A 28 -12.46 -4.49 -9.65
N VAL A 29 -12.93 -3.53 -8.85
CA VAL A 29 -13.52 -2.27 -9.34
C VAL A 29 -12.44 -1.20 -9.47
N ALA A 30 -12.14 -0.82 -10.72
CA ALA A 30 -11.37 0.37 -11.03
C ALA A 30 -12.31 1.55 -11.28
N ASP A 31 -11.98 2.71 -10.73
CA ASP A 31 -12.81 3.91 -10.77
C ASP A 31 -11.91 5.17 -10.86
N ASN A 32 -12.54 6.31 -11.18
CA ASN A 32 -11.86 7.59 -11.12
C ASN A 32 -11.59 8.02 -9.67
N TYR A 33 -10.69 8.99 -9.48
CA TYR A 33 -10.27 9.40 -8.14
C TYR A 33 -11.43 9.87 -7.26
N SER A 34 -12.37 10.65 -7.82
CA SER A 34 -13.52 11.17 -7.07
C SER A 34 -14.45 10.06 -6.58
N ASN A 35 -14.72 9.06 -7.41
CA ASN A 35 -15.53 7.90 -7.04
C ASN A 35 -14.84 7.03 -5.99
N SER A 36 -13.53 6.79 -6.15
CA SER A 36 -12.73 6.06 -5.16
C SER A 36 -12.69 6.77 -3.80
N LEU A 37 -12.53 8.10 -3.81
CA LEU A 37 -12.57 8.92 -2.60
C LEU A 37 -13.95 8.85 -1.94
N SER A 38 -15.02 9.05 -2.73
CA SER A 38 -16.40 8.98 -2.26
C SER A 38 -16.72 7.62 -1.63
N TRP A 39 -16.28 6.53 -2.25
CA TRP A 39 -16.48 5.18 -1.73
C TRP A 39 -15.79 4.98 -0.39
N CYS A 40 -14.50 5.36 -0.26
CA CYS A 40 -13.79 5.26 1.02
C CYS A 40 -14.50 6.05 2.11
N SER A 41 -14.89 7.30 1.83
CA SER A 41 -15.61 8.13 2.79
C SER A 41 -16.98 7.54 3.16
N HIS A 42 -17.70 6.95 2.20
CA HIS A 42 -19.00 6.34 2.44
C HIS A 42 -18.95 5.15 3.41
N ILE A 43 -17.85 4.38 3.39
CA ILE A 43 -17.65 3.26 4.32
C ILE A 43 -17.00 3.68 5.65
N GLY A 44 -16.73 4.98 5.87
CA GLY A 44 -16.11 5.52 7.07
C GLY A 44 -14.57 5.44 7.10
N TYR A 45 -13.94 5.26 5.94
CA TYR A 45 -12.49 5.20 5.78
C TYR A 45 -11.99 6.40 4.95
N ARG A 46 -10.67 6.48 4.72
CA ARG A 46 -10.06 7.44 3.79
C ARG A 46 -9.23 6.73 2.74
N LEU A 47 -8.98 7.39 1.61
CA LEU A 47 -7.90 6.95 0.73
C LEU A 47 -6.55 7.06 1.47
N PRO A 48 -5.61 6.15 1.18
CA PRO A 48 -4.28 6.16 1.78
C PRO A 48 -3.45 7.32 1.24
N LYS A 49 -2.43 7.70 2.00
CA LYS A 49 -1.28 8.45 1.49
C LYS A 49 -0.26 7.49 0.88
N VAL A 50 0.67 8.00 0.06
CA VAL A 50 1.80 7.21 -0.48
C VAL A 50 2.53 6.48 0.64
N ARG A 51 2.83 7.18 1.74
CA ARG A 51 3.47 6.61 2.92
C ARG A 51 2.68 5.52 3.65
N ASP A 52 1.36 5.48 3.50
CA ASP A 52 0.56 4.41 4.10
C ASP A 52 0.75 3.09 3.32
N LEU A 53 1.23 3.15 2.06
CA LEU A 53 1.37 2.00 1.17
C LEU A 53 2.82 1.59 0.91
N THR A 54 3.74 2.54 0.71
CA THR A 54 5.11 2.26 0.25
C THR A 54 6.17 3.12 0.94
N ASN A 55 7.37 2.56 1.12
CA ASN A 55 8.60 3.31 1.46
C ASN A 55 9.45 3.68 0.23
N ALA A 56 8.89 3.57 -0.97
CA ALA A 56 9.51 4.02 -2.21
C ALA A 56 9.91 5.51 -2.15
N VAL A 57 11.02 5.85 -2.80
CA VAL A 57 11.44 7.25 -3.00
C VAL A 57 11.48 7.57 -4.48
N CYS A 58 11.13 8.80 -4.85
CA CYS A 58 11.33 9.28 -6.22
C CYS A 58 12.79 9.71 -6.43
N ALA A 59 13.72 8.77 -6.29
CA ALA A 59 15.13 8.93 -6.61
C ALA A 59 15.71 7.60 -7.12
N GLY A 60 16.79 7.66 -7.91
CA GLY A 60 17.47 6.45 -8.40
C GLY A 60 16.70 5.72 -9.49
N LEU A 61 16.80 4.38 -9.49
CA LEU A 61 16.23 3.54 -10.53
C LEU A 61 14.68 3.59 -10.50
N GLY A 62 14.06 3.70 -11.68
CA GLY A 62 12.60 3.76 -11.82
C GLY A 62 11.99 5.11 -11.44
N SER A 63 12.80 6.14 -11.20
CA SER A 63 12.33 7.49 -10.93
C SER A 63 12.30 8.38 -12.17
N GLY A 64 11.42 9.37 -12.14
CA GLY A 64 11.25 10.37 -13.19
C GLY A 64 10.26 11.45 -12.75
N SER A 65 9.86 12.33 -13.67
CA SER A 65 8.95 13.44 -13.36
C SER A 65 7.61 12.99 -12.77
N TRP A 66 7.15 11.79 -13.12
CA TRP A 66 5.88 11.21 -12.69
C TRP A 66 5.80 10.81 -11.21
N CYS A 67 6.91 10.76 -10.48
CA CYS A 67 6.90 10.50 -9.03
C CYS A 67 7.40 11.70 -8.21
N GLN A 68 7.76 12.81 -8.86
CA GLN A 68 8.46 13.91 -8.21
C GLN A 68 7.56 14.56 -7.16
N GLY A 69 8.02 14.58 -5.91
CA GLY A 69 7.25 15.07 -4.76
C GLY A 69 6.51 13.99 -3.96
N ALA A 70 6.50 12.73 -4.43
CA ALA A 70 5.96 11.62 -3.65
C ALA A 70 6.80 11.37 -2.39
N VAL A 71 6.14 11.27 -1.24
CA VAL A 71 6.77 11.00 0.06
C VAL A 71 6.31 9.63 0.57
N GLY A 72 7.22 8.65 0.48
CA GLY A 72 7.03 7.32 1.04
C GLY A 72 7.20 7.27 2.56
N ALA A 73 6.90 6.11 3.13
CA ALA A 73 7.12 5.80 4.54
C ALA A 73 8.61 5.69 4.88
N THR A 74 8.88 5.71 6.18
CA THR A 74 10.21 5.49 6.74
C THR A 74 10.30 4.12 7.43
N PRO A 75 11.48 3.48 7.41
CA PRO A 75 12.70 3.96 6.77
C PRO A 75 12.65 3.74 5.25
N SER A 76 13.13 4.73 4.51
CA SER A 76 12.99 4.82 3.06
C SER A 76 13.81 3.76 2.32
N SER A 77 13.30 3.39 1.15
CA SER A 77 14.04 2.63 0.13
C SER A 77 15.07 3.51 -0.57
N SER A 78 15.88 2.91 -1.45
CA SER A 78 16.88 3.61 -2.26
C SER A 78 16.41 3.98 -3.67
N VAL A 79 15.23 3.50 -4.09
CA VAL A 79 14.71 3.59 -5.46
C VAL A 79 13.19 3.79 -5.46
N ASN A 80 12.57 3.98 -6.64
CA ASN A 80 11.11 4.07 -6.75
C ASN A 80 10.41 2.70 -6.69
N HIS A 81 10.80 1.87 -5.74
CA HIS A 81 10.20 0.58 -5.41
C HIS A 81 10.34 0.37 -3.92
N TYR A 82 9.42 -0.37 -3.29
CA TYR A 82 9.57 -0.65 -1.87
C TYR A 82 10.84 -1.48 -1.62
N GLN A 83 11.40 -1.32 -0.42
CA GLN A 83 12.26 -2.33 0.19
C GLN A 83 11.53 -2.92 1.38
N ARG A 84 11.34 -4.25 1.41
CA ARG A 84 10.55 -4.96 2.43
C ARG A 84 11.00 -4.59 3.85
N ARG A 85 10.14 -3.90 4.60
CA ARG A 85 10.40 -3.41 5.97
C ARG A 85 9.08 -3.34 6.75
N ILE A 86 9.12 -3.75 8.02
CA ILE A 86 7.96 -3.70 8.93
C ILE A 86 7.71 -2.24 9.33
N GLY A 87 6.45 -1.82 9.37
CA GLY A 87 6.04 -0.47 9.75
C GLY A 87 6.30 0.60 8.70
N ALA A 88 6.61 0.20 7.45
CA ALA A 88 7.01 1.11 6.39
C ALA A 88 5.98 1.17 5.22
N GLY A 89 4.70 1.03 5.55
CA GLY A 89 3.57 1.03 4.61
C GLY A 89 3.09 -0.37 4.25
N PHE A 90 1.82 -0.49 3.88
CA PHE A 90 1.12 -1.76 3.69
C PHE A 90 1.78 -2.67 2.64
N PHE A 91 1.99 -2.20 1.41
CA PHE A 91 2.63 -3.03 0.37
C PHE A 91 4.11 -3.30 0.67
N THR A 92 4.75 -2.45 1.47
CA THR A 92 6.14 -2.67 1.89
C THR A 92 6.27 -3.80 2.91
N GLU A 93 5.36 -3.85 3.88
CA GLU A 93 5.37 -4.86 4.92
C GLU A 93 4.92 -6.23 4.38
N TRP A 94 3.82 -6.24 3.65
CA TRP A 94 3.19 -7.46 3.15
C TRP A 94 3.78 -7.93 1.81
N GLY A 95 4.40 -7.04 1.03
CA GLY A 95 5.01 -7.39 -0.25
C GLY A 95 4.00 -7.43 -1.39
N ASN A 96 4.21 -8.33 -2.36
CA ASN A 96 3.36 -8.43 -3.53
C ASN A 96 1.96 -8.92 -3.16
N MET A 97 0.98 -8.03 -3.22
CA MET A 97 -0.39 -8.35 -2.82
C MET A 97 -1.07 -9.41 -3.70
N ASN A 98 -0.57 -9.65 -4.91
CA ASN A 98 -1.09 -10.71 -5.80
C ASN A 98 -0.80 -12.12 -5.28
N ASP A 99 0.18 -12.27 -4.39
CA ASP A 99 0.53 -13.57 -3.80
C ASP A 99 -0.50 -14.02 -2.75
N TYR A 100 -1.41 -13.13 -2.33
CA TYR A 100 -2.43 -13.39 -1.33
C TYR A 100 -3.74 -13.82 -1.99
N THR A 101 -3.90 -15.15 -2.16
CA THR A 101 -5.13 -15.74 -2.69
C THR A 101 -6.36 -15.27 -1.91
N HIS A 102 -7.42 -14.86 -2.63
CA HIS A 102 -8.67 -14.30 -2.10
C HIS A 102 -8.61 -12.88 -1.52
N ALA A 103 -7.44 -12.21 -1.50
CA ALA A 103 -7.38 -10.77 -1.19
C ALA A 103 -7.87 -9.89 -2.36
N ASN A 104 -8.04 -10.51 -3.55
CA ASN A 104 -8.53 -9.90 -4.79
C ASN A 104 -7.70 -8.70 -5.29
N PHE A 105 -6.48 -8.52 -4.79
CA PHE A 105 -5.55 -7.53 -5.35
C PHE A 105 -5.11 -7.96 -6.74
N LEU A 106 -5.01 -6.97 -7.62
CA LEU A 106 -4.50 -7.14 -8.97
C LEU A 106 -3.11 -6.50 -9.09
N TYR A 107 -2.35 -6.91 -10.10
CA TYR A 107 -1.06 -6.33 -10.44
C TYR A 107 -1.29 -4.95 -11.09
N ASP A 108 -1.64 -3.97 -10.26
CA ASP A 108 -1.95 -2.62 -10.71
C ASP A 108 -1.74 -1.58 -9.60
N HIS A 109 -2.11 -0.34 -9.90
CA HIS A 109 -1.90 0.84 -9.10
C HIS A 109 -3.16 1.23 -8.31
N TYR A 110 -2.89 1.75 -7.12
CA TYR A 110 -3.91 2.10 -6.14
C TYR A 110 -3.85 3.59 -5.84
N TRP A 111 -5.01 4.25 -5.90
CA TRP A 111 -5.14 5.68 -5.63
C TRP A 111 -4.59 6.06 -4.25
N THR A 112 -3.91 7.20 -4.21
CA THR A 112 -3.54 7.88 -2.96
C THR A 112 -4.04 9.31 -2.96
N THR A 113 -4.11 9.93 -1.78
CA THR A 113 -4.53 11.33 -1.64
C THR A 113 -3.44 12.34 -1.98
N ASP A 114 -2.17 11.92 -2.08
CA ASP A 114 -1.07 12.83 -2.36
C ASP A 114 -1.09 13.26 -3.83
N THR A 115 -0.85 14.54 -4.09
CA THR A 115 -0.97 15.16 -5.42
C THR A 115 0.35 15.72 -5.93
N THR A 116 0.47 15.85 -7.25
CA THR A 116 1.53 16.62 -7.91
C THR A 116 0.92 17.46 -9.02
N GLY A 117 0.84 18.77 -8.79
CA GLY A 117 0.10 19.68 -9.68
C GLY A 117 -1.38 19.29 -9.78
N ILE A 118 -1.80 18.80 -10.95
CA ILE A 118 -3.19 18.41 -11.26
C ILE A 118 -3.44 16.90 -11.24
N THR A 119 -2.43 16.09 -10.92
CA THR A 119 -2.52 14.62 -10.88
C THR A 119 -2.38 14.10 -9.45
N GLN A 120 -2.75 12.83 -9.26
CA GLN A 120 -2.65 12.12 -7.98
C GLN A 120 -1.62 11.01 -8.11
N PHE A 121 -0.90 10.76 -7.03
CA PHE A 121 -0.02 9.61 -6.95
C PHE A 121 -0.80 8.32 -6.77
N LEU A 122 -0.25 7.26 -7.35
CA LEU A 122 -0.70 5.90 -7.19
C LEU A 122 0.49 5.01 -6.86
N VAL A 123 0.19 3.93 -6.16
CA VAL A 123 1.20 2.95 -5.74
C VAL A 123 0.86 1.57 -6.28
N ALA A 124 1.80 0.93 -6.96
CA ALA A 124 1.64 -0.43 -7.45
C ALA A 124 1.62 -1.44 -6.29
N SER A 125 0.61 -2.30 -6.23
CA SER A 125 0.43 -3.30 -5.16
C SER A 125 1.53 -4.36 -5.12
N ALA A 126 2.17 -4.62 -6.25
CA ALA A 126 3.17 -5.68 -6.35
C ALA A 126 4.58 -5.23 -5.95
N THR A 127 4.93 -3.97 -6.22
CA THR A 127 6.32 -3.47 -6.16
C THR A 127 6.48 -2.20 -5.34
N GLY A 128 5.39 -1.57 -4.91
CA GLY A 128 5.42 -0.28 -4.23
C GLY A 128 5.84 0.89 -5.13
N TYR A 129 5.88 0.68 -6.44
CA TYR A 129 6.25 1.69 -7.43
C TYR A 129 5.28 2.86 -7.43
N VAL A 130 5.81 4.08 -7.41
CA VAL A 130 5.00 5.30 -7.39
C VAL A 130 4.99 5.96 -8.76
N ARG A 131 3.81 6.37 -9.21
CA ARG A 131 3.60 7.21 -10.38
C ARG A 131 2.39 8.11 -10.19
N ASP A 132 2.29 9.16 -10.98
CA ASP A 132 1.12 10.00 -11.02
C ASP A 132 0.18 9.61 -12.16
N ARG A 133 -1.07 10.06 -12.06
CA ARG A 133 -2.08 9.92 -13.10
C ARG A 133 -3.17 10.98 -12.98
N SER A 134 -3.80 11.32 -14.11
CA SER A 134 -4.94 12.25 -14.17
C SER A 134 -6.14 11.72 -13.38
N LEU A 135 -6.87 12.65 -12.74
CA LEU A 135 -8.08 12.41 -11.95
C LEU A 135 -9.14 11.57 -12.68
N ASP A 136 -9.27 11.73 -14.00
CA ASP A 136 -10.27 11.05 -14.84
C ASP A 136 -9.87 9.64 -15.25
N SER A 137 -8.63 9.23 -14.95
CA SER A 137 -8.19 7.86 -15.23
C SER A 137 -8.85 6.85 -14.31
N MET A 138 -8.88 5.59 -14.74
CA MET A 138 -9.35 4.49 -13.89
C MET A 138 -8.15 3.87 -13.16
N ALA A 139 -8.29 3.68 -11.85
CA ALA A 139 -7.38 2.90 -11.04
C ALA A 139 -8.10 2.26 -9.85
N TYR A 140 -7.42 1.37 -9.13
CA TYR A 140 -8.02 0.65 -8.00
C TYR A 140 -7.94 1.48 -6.72
N SER A 141 -8.74 1.10 -5.73
CA SER A 141 -8.78 1.78 -4.44
C SER A 141 -8.65 0.80 -3.28
N VAL A 142 -7.70 1.11 -2.41
CA VAL A 142 -7.65 0.64 -1.02
C VAL A 142 -8.08 1.83 -0.16
N CYS A 143 -8.80 1.56 0.92
CA CYS A 143 -9.10 2.54 1.96
C CYS A 143 -8.40 2.15 3.24
N THR A 144 -8.09 3.13 4.08
CA THR A 144 -7.42 2.93 5.36
C THR A 144 -8.08 3.74 6.47
N THR A 145 -7.89 3.30 7.71
CA THR A 145 -8.33 4.04 8.90
C THR A 145 -7.45 5.27 9.11
N SER A 146 -8.04 6.32 9.70
CA SER A 146 -7.39 7.58 10.05
C SER A 146 -6.12 7.40 10.88
#